data_AF-T1BH45-F1
#
_entry.id   AF-T1BH45-F1
#
_cell.length_a   1.000
_cell.length_b   1.000
_cell.length_c   1.000
_cell.angle_alpha   90.00
_cell.angle_beta   90.00
_cell.angle_gamma   90.00
#
_symmetry.space_group_name_H-M   'P 1'
#
loop_
_entity.id
_entity.type
_entity.pdbx_description
1 polymer ?
#
loop_
_entity_poly.entity_id
_entity_poly.type
_entity_poly.pdbx_seq_one_letter_code
_entity_poly.pdbx_strand_id
1 'polypeptide(L)'
;YIALEDNLMRIFGGEAVARWMRAFGMKEDDAIEERMVSRQIEKAQRKVEQHNFDIRKNLLEFDDTANDQRKVIYEQRNELLDASEVAESIHDIRADVFAELVNRHVPPDSVDEQWDIAGLDRALATDYAIELDLPNWIETQSDVNHERILRHVLEVAERQ
;
A
#
# COMPACT_ATOMS: atom_id res chain seq x y z
N TYR A 1 16.86 -44.50 -5.62
CA TYR A 1 15.82 -45.11 -6.46
C TYR A 1 14.66 -44.12 -6.53
N ILE A 2 14.18 -43.78 -7.72
CA ILE A 2 13.04 -42.89 -7.99
C ILE A 2 12.09 -43.68 -8.90
N ALA A 3 10.80 -43.67 -8.59
CA ALA A 3 9.78 -44.30 -9.43
C ALA A 3 9.21 -43.28 -10.43
N LEU A 4 8.75 -43.75 -11.58
CA LEU A 4 8.13 -42.89 -12.60
C LEU A 4 6.83 -42.22 -12.09
N GLU A 5 6.18 -42.86 -11.12
CA GLU A 5 4.96 -42.39 -10.48
C GLU A 5 5.22 -41.33 -9.39
N ASP A 6 6.48 -41.05 -9.07
CA ASP A 6 6.83 -40.07 -8.05
C ASP A 6 6.30 -38.68 -8.44
N ASN A 7 5.86 -37.93 -7.44
CA ASN A 7 5.19 -36.65 -7.62
C ASN A 7 6.01 -35.65 -8.46
N LEU A 8 7.34 -35.69 -8.33
CA LEU A 8 8.28 -34.90 -9.13
C LEU A 8 8.18 -35.23 -10.64
N MET A 9 8.19 -36.52 -10.97
CA MET A 9 8.07 -36.99 -12.36
C MET A 9 6.69 -36.66 -12.91
N ARG A 10 5.63 -36.85 -12.10
CA ARG A 10 4.25 -36.51 -12.48
C ARG A 10 4.06 -35.04 -12.86
N ILE A 11 4.68 -34.11 -12.12
CA ILE A 11 4.49 -32.66 -12.35
C ILE A 11 5.42 -32.13 -13.46
N PHE A 12 6.63 -32.67 -13.63
CA PHE A 12 7.67 -32.01 -14.44
C PHE A 12 8.33 -32.85 -15.54
N GLY A 13 8.20 -34.18 -15.54
CA GLY A 13 8.87 -35.06 -16.51
C GLY A 13 7.99 -36.13 -17.17
N GLY A 14 6.76 -36.30 -16.69
CA GLY A 14 5.95 -37.49 -16.90
C GLY A 14 5.60 -37.73 -18.36
N GLU A 15 5.20 -36.69 -19.09
CA GLU A 15 4.78 -36.87 -20.49
C GLU A 15 5.93 -37.26 -21.43
N ALA A 16 7.10 -36.61 -21.32
CA ALA A 16 8.22 -36.90 -22.21
C ALA A 16 8.87 -38.25 -21.89
N VAL A 17 9.04 -38.56 -20.61
CA VAL A 17 9.64 -39.83 -20.16
C VAL A 17 8.68 -41.00 -20.40
N ALA A 18 7.37 -40.84 -20.14
CA ALA A 18 6.38 -41.88 -20.44
C ALA A 18 6.17 -42.10 -21.94
N ARG A 19 6.38 -41.09 -22.80
CA ARG A 19 6.39 -41.29 -24.25
C ARG A 19 7.62 -42.08 -24.70
N TRP A 20 8.79 -41.79 -24.13
CA TRP A 20 10.04 -42.47 -24.47
C TRP A 20 10.04 -43.95 -24.01
N MET A 21 9.58 -44.25 -22.79
CA MET A 21 9.46 -45.63 -22.30
C MET A 21 8.52 -46.48 -23.15
N ARG A 22 7.40 -45.91 -23.59
CA ARG A 22 6.47 -46.58 -24.52
C ARG A 22 7.09 -46.85 -25.90
N ALA A 23 7.92 -45.93 -26.40
CA ALA A 23 8.57 -46.06 -27.71
C ALA A 23 9.69 -47.13 -27.71
N PHE A 24 10.38 -47.32 -26.59
CA PHE A 24 11.46 -48.31 -26.45
C PHE A 24 10.98 -49.70 -26.02
N GLY A 25 9.70 -49.87 -25.66
CA GLY A 25 9.13 -51.18 -25.31
C GLY A 25 9.69 -51.80 -24.03
N MET A 26 10.18 -50.98 -23.10
CA MET A 26 10.80 -51.42 -21.85
C MET A 26 9.77 -52.07 -20.92
N LYS A 27 10.12 -53.19 -20.28
CA LYS A 27 9.26 -53.87 -19.30
C LYS A 27 9.39 -53.21 -17.92
N GLU A 28 8.38 -53.37 -17.07
CA GLU A 28 8.31 -52.74 -15.75
C GLU A 28 9.53 -53.01 -14.85
N ASP A 29 10.26 -54.11 -15.09
CA ASP A 29 11.42 -54.55 -14.29
C ASP A 29 12.80 -54.27 -14.92
N ASP A 30 12.89 -53.57 -16.05
CA ASP A 30 14.19 -53.28 -16.69
C ASP A 30 14.88 -52.09 -15.99
N ALA A 31 16.00 -52.36 -15.32
CA ALA A 31 16.81 -51.32 -14.67
C ALA A 31 17.43 -50.37 -15.71
N ILE A 32 16.94 -49.12 -15.73
CA ILE A 32 17.46 -48.09 -16.63
C ILE A 32 18.63 -47.36 -15.96
N GLU A 33 19.86 -47.75 -16.28
CA GLU A 33 21.04 -46.90 -16.03
C GLU A 33 21.35 -46.06 -17.26
N GLU A 34 20.52 -45.05 -17.52
CA GLU A 34 20.76 -44.14 -18.62
C GLU A 34 21.01 -42.71 -18.14
N ARG A 35 22.16 -42.15 -18.52
CA ARG A 35 22.56 -40.74 -18.28
C ARG A 35 21.51 -39.75 -18.80
N MET A 36 20.58 -40.18 -19.66
CA MET A 36 19.45 -39.38 -20.13
C MET A 36 18.39 -39.18 -19.03
N VAL A 37 18.07 -40.20 -18.24
CA VAL A 37 17.06 -40.12 -17.16
C VAL A 37 17.55 -39.21 -16.04
N SER A 38 18.80 -39.37 -15.58
CA SER A 38 19.38 -38.48 -14.56
C SER A 38 19.36 -37.01 -14.98
N ARG A 39 19.64 -36.71 -16.26
CA ARG A 39 19.57 -35.34 -16.81
C ARG A 39 18.13 -34.81 -16.87
N GLN A 40 17.13 -35.66 -17.10
CA GLN A 40 15.72 -35.24 -17.06
C GLN A 40 15.25 -34.97 -15.63
N ILE A 41 15.69 -35.78 -14.66
CA ILE A 41 15.42 -35.55 -13.23
C ILE A 41 16.05 -34.24 -12.76
N GLU A 42 17.30 -33.96 -13.12
CA GLU A 42 17.98 -32.70 -12.80
C GLU A 42 17.22 -31.49 -13.38
N LYS A 43 16.72 -31.58 -14.62
CA LYS A 43 15.90 -30.53 -15.24
C LYS A 43 14.56 -30.33 -14.51
N ALA A 44 13.92 -31.43 -14.11
CA ALA A 44 12.68 -31.38 -13.34
C ALA A 44 12.91 -30.72 -11.97
N GLN A 45 13.99 -31.07 -11.26
CA GLN A 45 14.36 -30.45 -10.00
C GLN A 45 14.64 -28.94 -10.15
N ARG A 46 15.44 -28.54 -11.15
CA ARG A 46 15.67 -27.11 -11.43
C ARG A 46 14.37 -26.33 -11.67
N LYS A 47 13.39 -26.94 -12.37
CA LYS A 47 12.10 -26.31 -12.63
C LYS A 47 11.25 -26.16 -11.37
N VAL A 48 11.31 -27.13 -10.44
CA VAL A 48 10.66 -27.04 -9.12
C VAL A 48 11.31 -25.95 -8.28
N GLU A 49 12.64 -25.90 -8.25
CA GLU A 49 13.40 -24.88 -7.54
C GLU A 49 13.09 -23.49 -8.07
N GLN A 50 13.05 -23.32 -9.40
CA GLN A 50 12.66 -22.06 -10.03
C GLN A 50 11.23 -21.66 -9.65
N HIS A 51 10.27 -22.59 -9.72
CA HIS A 51 8.89 -22.30 -9.32
C HIS A 51 8.78 -21.88 -7.84
N ASN A 52 9.49 -22.57 -6.94
CA ASN A 52 9.52 -22.20 -5.52
C ASN A 52 10.22 -20.86 -5.29
N PHE A 53 11.28 -20.57 -6.06
CA PHE A 53 11.97 -19.29 -6.04
C PHE A 53 11.03 -18.17 -6.49
N ASP A 54 10.30 -18.34 -7.59
CA ASP A 54 9.36 -17.35 -8.11
C ASP A 54 8.25 -17.05 -7.08
N ILE A 55 7.72 -18.08 -6.41
CA ILE A 55 6.76 -17.89 -5.30
C ILE A 55 7.37 -17.06 -4.17
N ARG A 56 8.60 -17.40 -3.73
CA ARG A 56 9.27 -16.66 -2.66
C ARG A 56 9.60 -15.23 -3.07
N LYS A 57 9.96 -15.01 -4.33
CA LYS A 57 10.23 -13.69 -4.87
C LYS A 57 8.98 -12.82 -4.79
N ASN A 58 7.83 -13.32 -5.22
CA ASN A 58 6.58 -12.57 -5.12
C ASN A 58 6.24 -12.25 -3.65
N LEU A 59 6.43 -13.22 -2.73
CA LEU A 59 6.23 -12.97 -1.30
C LEU A 59 7.19 -11.90 -0.74
N LEU A 60 8.45 -11.91 -1.20
CA LEU A 60 9.44 -10.92 -0.82
C LEU A 60 9.08 -9.53 -1.36
N GLU A 61 8.57 -9.41 -2.58
CA GLU A 61 8.12 -8.12 -3.15
C GLU A 61 6.97 -7.49 -2.33
N PHE A 62 6.04 -8.31 -1.82
CA PHE A 62 5.02 -7.84 -0.88
C PHE A 62 5.62 -7.40 0.46
N ASP A 63 6.58 -8.14 0.99
CA ASP A 63 7.28 -7.77 2.23
C ASP A 63 8.11 -6.50 2.06
N ASP A 64 8.76 -6.31 0.91
CA ASP A 64 9.54 -5.11 0.58
C ASP A 64 8.65 -3.86 0.66
N THR A 65 7.45 -3.93 0.08
CA THR A 65 6.47 -2.83 0.18
C THR A 65 6.08 -2.53 1.63
N ALA A 66 5.77 -3.57 2.41
CA ALA A 66 5.41 -3.41 3.82
C ALA A 66 6.58 -2.91 4.68
N ASN A 67 7.80 -3.34 4.36
CA ASN A 67 9.02 -2.94 5.04
C ASN A 67 9.37 -1.48 4.75
N ASP A 68 9.21 -1.03 3.51
CA ASP A 68 9.47 0.36 3.14
C ASP A 68 8.47 1.31 3.82
N GLN A 69 7.19 0.94 3.86
CA GLN A 69 6.20 1.67 4.67
C GLN A 69 6.59 1.70 6.16
N ARG A 70 7.04 0.57 6.72
CA ARG A 70 7.47 0.49 8.13
C ARG A 70 8.66 1.39 8.43
N LYS A 71 9.65 1.45 7.53
CA LYS A 71 10.81 2.34 7.68
C LYS A 71 10.38 3.80 7.78
N VAL A 72 9.54 4.26 6.85
CA VAL A 72 9.06 5.66 6.85
C VAL A 72 8.34 5.99 8.16
N ILE A 73 7.44 5.12 8.62
CA ILE A 73 6.70 5.35 9.87
C ILE A 73 7.64 5.33 11.09
N TYR A 74 8.62 4.44 11.13
CA TYR A 74 9.57 4.37 12.24
C TYR A 74 10.57 5.51 12.24
N GLU A 75 10.96 6.00 11.08
CA GLU A 75 11.76 7.21 10.94
C GLU A 75 11.01 8.41 11.51
N GLN A 76 9.79 8.69 11.03
CA GLN A 76 8.95 9.76 11.56
C GLN A 76 8.68 9.62 13.07
N ARG A 77 8.44 8.39 13.55
CA ARG A 77 8.26 8.12 14.99
C ARG A 77 9.52 8.46 15.79
N ASN A 78 10.69 8.08 15.30
CA ASN A 78 11.94 8.34 16.00
C ASN A 78 12.26 9.83 15.99
N GLU A 79 12.03 10.53 14.87
CA GLU A 79 12.15 11.99 14.79
C GLU A 79 11.30 12.69 15.86
N LEU A 80 10.03 12.28 16.02
CA LEU A 80 9.14 12.84 17.05
C LEU A 80 9.56 12.48 18.49
N LEU A 81 10.15 11.30 18.71
CA LEU A 81 10.62 10.87 20.03
C LEU A 81 11.93 11.54 20.44
N ASP A 82 12.80 11.83 19.47
CA ASP A 82 14.10 12.45 19.68
C ASP A 82 14.02 13.99 19.66
N ALA A 83 12.92 14.56 19.16
CA ALA A 83 12.67 16.00 19.16
C ALA A 83 12.58 16.57 20.58
N SER A 84 13.27 17.68 20.82
CA SER A 84 13.15 18.43 22.07
C SER A 84 11.80 19.14 22.21
N GLU A 85 11.18 19.48 21.08
CA GLU A 85 9.89 20.15 20.99
C GLU A 85 9.21 19.73 19.68
N VAL A 86 7.89 19.52 19.75
CA VAL A 86 7.05 19.11 18.61
C VAL A 86 6.05 20.18 18.19
N ALA A 87 6.11 21.36 18.80
CA ALA A 87 5.13 22.43 18.60
C ALA A 87 5.05 22.89 17.14
N GLU A 88 6.20 23.04 16.46
CA GLU A 88 6.27 23.40 15.03
C GLU A 88 5.62 22.32 14.16
N SER A 89 5.94 21.04 14.37
CA SER A 89 5.31 19.94 13.63
C SER A 89 3.80 19.88 13.84
N ILE A 90 3.33 20.15 15.06
CA ILE A 90 1.88 20.22 15.35
C ILE A 90 1.25 21.44 14.67
N HIS A 91 1.95 22.58 14.60
CA HIS A 91 1.47 23.78 13.90
C HIS A 91 1.32 23.53 12.40
N ASP A 92 2.32 22.93 11.77
CA ASP A 92 2.29 22.57 10.34
C ASP A 92 1.16 21.59 10.04
N ILE A 93 1.04 20.49 10.82
CA ILE A 93 -0.03 19.49 10.65
C ILE A 93 -1.40 20.15 10.84
N ARG A 94 -1.55 21.04 11.83
CA ARG A 94 -2.79 21.77 12.07
C ARG A 94 -3.16 22.62 10.85
N ALA A 95 -2.20 23.35 10.30
CA ALA A 95 -2.41 24.18 9.12
C ALA A 95 -2.86 23.35 7.92
N ASP A 96 -2.20 22.22 7.65
CA ASP A 96 -2.53 21.31 6.55
C ASP A 96 -3.93 20.70 6.70
N VAL A 97 -4.27 20.23 7.90
CA VAL A 97 -5.58 19.60 8.18
C VAL A 97 -6.72 20.60 7.99
N PHE A 98 -6.60 21.81 8.53
CA PHE A 98 -7.63 22.83 8.36
C PHE A 98 -7.68 23.37 6.93
N ALA A 99 -6.55 23.46 6.23
CA ALA A 99 -6.54 23.79 4.81
C ALA A 99 -7.31 22.75 4.00
N GLU A 100 -7.08 21.45 4.22
CA GLU A 100 -7.82 20.39 3.54
C GLU A 100 -9.31 20.42 3.89
N LEU A 101 -9.65 20.64 5.16
CA LEU A 101 -11.03 20.76 5.61
C LEU A 101 -11.75 21.92 4.92
N VAL A 102 -11.13 23.11 4.89
CA VAL A 102 -11.68 24.28 4.22
C VAL A 102 -11.79 24.00 2.72
N ASN A 103 -10.75 23.47 2.06
CA ASN A 103 -10.77 23.14 0.63
C ASN A 103 -11.92 22.20 0.25
N ARG A 104 -12.29 21.27 1.14
CA ARG A 104 -13.38 20.32 0.90
C ARG A 104 -14.76 20.98 0.86
N HIS A 105 -14.97 22.03 1.65
CA HIS A 105 -16.25 22.73 1.77
C HIS A 105 -16.28 24.04 0.98
N VAL A 106 -15.13 24.66 0.76
CA VAL A 106 -14.90 25.95 0.11
C VAL A 106 -13.72 25.76 -0.83
N PRO A 107 -13.92 25.18 -2.03
CA PRO A 107 -12.83 24.89 -2.94
C PRO A 107 -12.09 26.17 -3.37
N PRO A 108 -10.77 26.12 -3.56
CA PRO A 108 -10.03 27.27 -4.10
C PRO A 108 -10.50 27.60 -5.52
N ASP A 109 -10.41 28.88 -5.90
CA ASP A 109 -10.83 29.38 -7.22
C ASP A 109 -12.29 29.05 -7.61
N SER A 110 -13.18 28.88 -6.62
CA SER A 110 -14.60 28.59 -6.82
C SER A 110 -15.50 29.80 -6.58
N VAL A 111 -16.74 29.70 -7.06
CA VAL A 111 -17.80 30.70 -6.80
C VAL A 111 -18.58 30.34 -5.55
N ASP A 112 -19.14 31.35 -4.89
CA ASP A 112 -19.85 31.25 -3.61
C ASP A 112 -20.95 30.18 -3.59
N GLU A 113 -21.64 29.94 -4.72
CA GLU A 113 -22.69 28.91 -4.81
C GLU A 113 -22.16 27.47 -4.63
N GLN A 114 -20.85 27.26 -4.77
CA GLN A 114 -20.21 25.97 -4.57
C GLN A 114 -19.81 25.72 -3.11
N TRP A 115 -19.95 26.74 -2.24
CA TRP A 115 -19.49 26.66 -0.86
C TRP A 115 -20.53 26.03 0.05
N ASP A 116 -20.09 25.06 0.86
CA ASP A 116 -20.86 24.47 1.94
C ASP A 116 -20.40 25.01 3.29
N ILE A 117 -20.69 26.29 3.55
CA ILE A 117 -20.32 26.97 4.79
C ILE A 117 -20.93 26.30 6.01
N ALA A 118 -22.21 25.90 5.92
CA ALA A 118 -22.90 25.23 7.01
C ALA A 118 -22.28 23.86 7.30
N GLY A 119 -21.78 23.15 6.27
CA GLY A 119 -21.02 21.92 6.45
C GLY A 119 -19.67 22.14 7.10
N LEU A 120 -18.93 23.15 6.68
CA LEU A 120 -17.65 23.51 7.29
C LEU A 120 -17.81 23.84 8.78
N ASP A 121 -18.78 24.68 9.13
CA ASP A 121 -19.08 25.08 10.52
C ASP A 121 -19.45 23.87 11.38
N ARG A 122 -20.29 22.96 10.86
CA ARG A 122 -20.63 21.71 11.56
C ARG A 122 -19.42 20.78 11.74
N ALA A 123 -18.57 20.65 10.73
CA ALA A 123 -17.37 19.80 10.81
C ALA A 123 -16.38 20.33 11.85
N LEU A 124 -16.17 21.65 11.87
CA LEU A 124 -15.34 22.33 12.88
C LEU A 124 -15.87 22.10 14.30
N ALA A 125 -17.18 22.21 14.50
CA ALA A 125 -17.79 21.97 15.81
C ALA A 125 -17.72 20.49 16.23
N THR A 126 -17.97 19.55 15.30
CA THR A 126 -18.10 18.12 15.62
C THR A 126 -16.75 17.44 15.81
N ASP A 127 -15.81 17.67 14.90
CA ASP A 127 -14.56 16.93 14.84
C ASP A 127 -13.44 17.63 15.62
N TYR A 128 -13.53 18.97 15.77
CA TYR A 128 -12.48 19.80 16.34
C TYR A 128 -12.93 20.64 17.55
N ALA A 129 -14.21 20.59 17.94
CA ALA A 129 -14.78 21.39 19.04
C ALA A 129 -14.57 22.92 18.87
N ILE A 130 -14.52 23.39 17.62
CA ILE A 130 -14.39 24.81 17.28
C ILE A 130 -15.76 25.36 16.86
N GLU A 131 -16.30 26.28 17.66
CA GLU A 131 -17.52 27.01 17.35
C GLU A 131 -17.18 28.39 16.78
N LEU A 132 -17.53 28.61 15.50
CA LEU A 132 -17.19 29.84 14.77
C LEU A 132 -18.42 30.64 14.33
N ASP A 133 -19.57 29.97 14.16
CA ASP A 133 -20.78 30.57 13.60
C ASP A 133 -20.47 31.22 12.23
N LEU A 134 -19.78 30.45 11.38
CA LEU A 134 -19.30 30.91 10.07
C LEU A 134 -20.40 31.53 9.20
N PRO A 135 -21.64 31.01 9.15
CA PRO A 135 -22.70 31.63 8.37
C PRO A 135 -22.95 33.10 8.75
N ASN A 136 -23.08 33.40 10.05
CA ASN A 136 -23.27 34.76 10.52
C ASN A 136 -22.00 35.60 10.36
N TRP A 137 -20.83 35.01 10.55
CA TRP A 137 -19.57 35.72 10.33
C TRP A 137 -19.44 36.20 8.88
N ILE A 138 -19.76 35.37 7.89
CA ILE A 138 -19.70 35.73 6.47
C ILE A 138 -20.62 36.91 6.13
N GLU A 139 -21.82 36.97 6.69
CA GLU A 139 -22.76 38.09 6.47
C GLU A 139 -22.19 39.44 6.95
N THR A 140 -21.28 39.43 7.93
CA THR A 140 -20.64 40.66 8.44
C THR A 140 -19.45 41.12 7.59
N GLN A 141 -18.97 40.29 6.67
CA GLN A 141 -17.78 40.57 5.86
C GLN A 141 -18.18 41.04 4.45
N SER A 142 -17.51 42.09 3.97
CA SER A 142 -17.80 42.69 2.66
C SER A 142 -17.07 42.04 1.48
N ASP A 143 -16.05 41.22 1.75
CA ASP A 143 -15.17 40.58 0.75
C ASP A 143 -14.69 39.24 1.32
N VAL A 144 -15.53 38.23 1.18
CA VAL A 144 -15.23 36.85 1.63
C VAL A 144 -14.73 36.07 0.44
N ASN A 145 -13.59 35.41 0.63
CA ASN A 145 -13.01 34.47 -0.31
C ASN A 145 -12.45 33.27 0.47
N HIS A 146 -12.05 32.26 -0.30
CA HIS A 146 -11.43 31.06 0.23
C HIS A 146 -10.30 31.37 1.22
N GLU A 147 -9.35 32.24 0.85
CA GLU A 147 -8.18 32.55 1.67
C GLU A 147 -8.55 33.23 2.99
N ARG A 148 -9.59 34.06 2.99
CA ARG A 148 -10.06 34.76 4.19
C ARG A 148 -10.78 33.82 5.14
N ILE A 149 -11.57 32.88 4.63
CA ILE A 149 -12.19 31.82 5.44
C ILE A 149 -11.10 30.94 6.04
N LEU A 150 -10.14 30.48 5.23
CA LEU A 150 -9.02 29.66 5.70
C LEU A 150 -8.24 30.35 6.80
N ARG A 151 -7.86 31.62 6.59
CA ARG A 151 -7.14 32.39 7.60
C ARG A 151 -7.94 32.51 8.90
N HIS A 152 -9.24 32.79 8.81
CA HIS A 152 -10.08 32.91 9.99
C HIS A 152 -10.15 31.61 10.79
N VAL A 153 -10.33 30.48 10.11
CA VAL A 153 -10.31 29.14 10.73
C VAL A 153 -8.97 28.87 11.41
N LEU A 154 -7.85 29.15 10.74
CA LEU A 154 -6.51 28.95 11.29
C LEU A 154 -6.24 29.83 12.52
N GLU A 155 -6.59 31.12 12.47
CA GLU A 155 -6.40 32.05 13.59
C GLU A 155 -7.18 31.64 14.84
N VAL A 156 -8.36 31.05 14.67
CA VAL A 156 -9.16 30.54 15.80
C VAL A 156 -8.62 29.20 16.28
N ALA A 157 -8.21 28.32 15.36
CA ALA A 157 -7.60 27.04 15.69
C ALA A 157 -6.26 27.19 16.44
N GLU A 158 -5.48 28.25 16.20
CA GLU A 158 -4.24 28.52 16.94
C GLU A 158 -4.47 28.99 18.39
N ARG A 159 -5.65 29.54 18.69
CA ARG A 159 -5.96 30.10 20.02
C ARG A 159 -6.51 29.09 21.02
N GLN A 160 -6.93 27.91 20.54
CA GLN A 160 -7.29 26.76 21.37
C GLN A 160 -6.10 25.83 21.59
#